data_AF-A0A3B0K9T8-F1
#
_entry.id   AF-A0A3B0K9T8-F1
#
_cell.length_a   1.000
_cell.length_b   1.000
_cell.length_c   1.000
_cell.angle_alpha   90.00
_cell.angle_beta   90.00
_cell.angle_gamma   90.00
#
_symmetry.space_group_name_H-M   'P 1'
#
loop_
_entity.id
_entity.type
_entity.pdbx_description
1 polymer ?
#
loop_
_entity_poly.entity_id
_entity_poly.type
_entity_poly.pdbx_seq_one_letter_code
_entity_poly.pdbx_strand_id
1 'polypeptide(L)'
;MAECAMASFLNGQYYQSVCCTAALVYMGEQLRSHERHLMCDIFLGIINKFIIEKIELEKQLEAKRQALQQISEPTEEQKQVVEAAKEGINILLWHLTMYISEMLVITIEALNYFTTDDHEPKVFLYRLMGECLGIMCQLVNTDDDVVNTAASIAYAFGMVYGFHLPPTHPSNLDNIISYCIFSVRNLRNLDAAIVLASYAISTCTEELILESTHSSSPTNGGDLISALRTGDVFGENMAKFKRSRKARVLNGGSGAGGAAGNTSPPRHGT
;
A
#
# COMPACT_ATOMS: atom_id res chain seq x y z
N MET A 1 -20.87 3.21 8.50
CA MET A 1 -20.12 3.66 7.32
C MET A 1 -18.94 2.78 6.96
N ALA A 2 -18.02 2.50 7.89
CA ALA A 2 -16.87 1.63 7.64
C ALA A 2 -17.24 0.25 7.07
N GLU A 3 -18.26 -0.41 7.64
CA GLU A 3 -18.78 -1.70 7.12
C GLU A 3 -19.34 -1.58 5.70
N CYS A 4 -20.08 -0.51 5.40
CA CYS A 4 -20.61 -0.26 4.06
C CYS A 4 -19.49 -0.06 3.03
N ALA A 5 -18.43 0.67 3.40
CA ALA A 5 -17.27 0.89 2.54
C ALA A 5 -16.55 -0.42 2.22
N MET A 6 -16.31 -1.27 3.23
CA MET A 6 -15.67 -2.57 3.05
C MET A 6 -16.56 -3.54 2.25
N ALA A 7 -17.86 -3.61 2.55
CA ALA A 7 -18.79 -4.45 1.80
C ALA A 7 -18.84 -4.06 0.32
N SER A 8 -18.90 -2.77 0.02
CA SER A 8 -18.87 -2.26 -1.37
C SER A 8 -17.56 -2.64 -2.06
N PHE A 9 -16.42 -2.53 -1.38
CA PHE A 9 -15.12 -2.94 -1.92
C PHE A 9 -15.08 -4.44 -2.27
N LEU A 10 -15.52 -5.29 -1.34
CA LEU A 10 -15.54 -6.74 -1.53
C LEU A 10 -16.47 -7.18 -2.67
N ASN A 11 -17.55 -6.42 -2.91
CA ASN A 11 -18.49 -6.66 -4.00
C ASN A 11 -18.07 -6.03 -5.34
N GLY A 12 -16.87 -5.44 -5.44
CA GLY A 12 -16.40 -4.80 -6.67
C GLY A 12 -17.03 -3.43 -6.97
N GLN A 13 -17.81 -2.88 -6.04
CA GLN A 13 -18.45 -1.56 -6.16
C GLN A 13 -17.48 -0.47 -5.69
N TYR A 14 -16.38 -0.29 -6.42
CA TYR A 14 -15.25 0.56 -5.99
C TYR A 14 -15.62 2.03 -5.80
N TYR A 15 -16.40 2.63 -6.71
CA TYR A 15 -16.89 4.00 -6.56
C TYR A 15 -17.69 4.18 -5.27
N GLN A 16 -18.63 3.28 -5.02
CA GLN A 16 -19.44 3.33 -3.80
C GLN A 16 -18.60 3.11 -2.54
N SER A 17 -17.60 2.25 -2.60
CA SER A 17 -16.63 2.04 -1.51
C SER A 17 -15.86 3.32 -1.18
N VAL A 18 -15.37 4.04 -2.19
CA VAL A 18 -14.68 5.33 -2.02
C VAL A 18 -15.65 6.38 -1.47
N CYS A 19 -16.88 6.48 -1.98
CA CYS A 19 -17.89 7.41 -1.43
C CYS A 19 -18.25 7.11 0.03
N CYS A 20 -18.40 5.83 0.41
CA CYS A 20 -18.64 5.46 1.79
C CYS A 20 -17.44 5.77 2.70
N THR A 21 -16.22 5.64 2.17
CA THR A 21 -14.99 6.03 2.87
C THR A 21 -14.91 7.54 3.03
N ALA A 22 -15.24 8.32 2.00
CA ALA A 22 -15.35 9.77 2.09
C ALA A 22 -16.34 10.16 3.20
N ALA A 23 -17.54 9.59 3.18
CA ALA A 23 -18.55 9.87 4.19
C ALA A 23 -18.10 9.46 5.61
N LEU A 24 -17.29 8.41 5.77
CA LEU A 24 -16.67 8.06 7.05
C LEU A 24 -15.74 9.19 7.55
N VAL A 25 -14.99 9.82 6.65
CA VAL A 25 -14.10 10.95 6.98
C VAL A 25 -14.89 12.23 7.24
N TYR A 26 -15.83 12.60 6.36
CA TYR A 26 -16.58 13.86 6.45
C TYR A 26 -17.65 13.89 7.55
N MET A 27 -18.18 12.73 7.97
CA MET A 27 -19.15 12.65 9.07
C MET A 27 -18.49 12.30 10.40
N GLY A 28 -17.21 11.92 10.38
CA GLY A 28 -16.45 11.55 11.56
C GLY A 28 -15.82 12.76 12.23
N GLU A 29 -15.53 12.63 13.52
CA GLU A 29 -14.43 13.38 14.14
C GLU A 29 -13.10 12.76 13.68
N GLN A 30 -12.04 12.83 14.49
CA GLN A 30 -10.78 12.15 14.21
C GLN A 30 -10.98 10.64 13.97
N LEU A 31 -10.53 10.15 12.81
CA LEU A 31 -10.58 8.72 12.46
C LEU A 31 -9.86 7.90 13.53
N ARG A 32 -10.48 6.82 14.02
CA ARG A 32 -9.81 5.87 14.92
C ARG A 32 -8.79 5.04 14.15
N SER A 33 -7.88 4.40 14.87
CA SER A 33 -6.82 3.58 14.26
C SER A 33 -7.39 2.53 13.28
N HIS A 34 -8.41 1.78 13.68
CA HIS A 34 -9.02 0.77 12.81
C HIS A 34 -9.71 1.37 11.55
N GLU A 35 -10.26 2.58 11.64
CA GLU A 35 -10.87 3.29 10.51
C GLU A 35 -9.81 3.76 9.50
N ARG A 36 -8.65 4.25 9.98
CA ARG A 36 -7.51 4.57 9.11
C ARG A 36 -6.97 3.34 8.39
N HIS A 37 -6.88 2.20 9.09
CA HIS A 37 -6.45 0.94 8.48
C HIS A 37 -7.45 0.45 7.44
N LEU A 38 -8.75 0.51 7.73
CA LEU A 38 -9.80 0.15 6.77
C LEU A 38 -9.75 1.03 5.51
N MET A 39 -9.57 2.35 5.67
CA MET A 39 -9.38 3.27 4.55
C MET A 39 -8.16 2.88 3.71
N CYS A 40 -7.02 2.60 4.36
CA CYS A 40 -5.81 2.15 3.69
C CYS A 40 -6.02 0.84 2.91
N ASP A 41 -6.68 -0.15 3.51
CA ASP A 41 -6.95 -1.44 2.89
C ASP A 41 -7.85 -1.29 1.66
N ILE A 42 -8.86 -0.41 1.71
CA ILE A 42 -9.75 -0.12 0.58
C ILE A 42 -8.96 0.58 -0.53
N PHE A 43 -8.23 1.66 -0.23
CA PHE A 43 -7.54 2.46 -1.23
C PHE A 43 -6.47 1.63 -1.95
N LEU A 44 -5.57 1.00 -1.19
CA LEU A 44 -4.54 0.14 -1.77
C LEU A 44 -5.12 -1.13 -2.39
N GLY A 45 -6.25 -1.62 -1.88
CA GLY A 45 -6.98 -2.75 -2.44
C GLY A 45 -7.52 -2.45 -3.84
N ILE A 46 -8.15 -1.29 -4.04
CA ILE A 46 -8.62 -0.83 -5.35
C ILE A 46 -7.43 -0.67 -6.29
N ILE A 47 -6.38 0.05 -5.87
CA ILE A 47 -5.17 0.24 -6.69
C ILE A 47 -4.56 -1.10 -7.12
N ASN A 48 -4.45 -2.07 -6.21
CA ASN A 48 -3.94 -3.40 -6.53
C ASN A 48 -4.79 -4.14 -7.57
N LYS A 49 -6.12 -3.94 -7.58
CA LYS A 49 -7.00 -4.52 -8.61
C LYS A 49 -6.68 -3.94 -9.98
N PHE A 50 -6.52 -2.62 -10.08
CA PHE A 50 -6.12 -1.95 -11.32
C PHE A 50 -4.73 -2.38 -11.80
N ILE A 51 -3.77 -2.61 -10.90
CA ILE A 51 -2.45 -3.14 -11.26
C ILE A 51 -2.59 -4.53 -11.92
N ILE A 52 -3.35 -5.43 -11.30
CA ILE A 52 -3.53 -6.79 -11.82
C ILE A 52 -4.22 -6.76 -13.19
N GLU A 53 -5.26 -5.94 -13.33
CA GLU A 53 -5.99 -5.80 -14.59
C GLU A 53 -5.11 -5.20 -15.69
N LYS A 54 -4.31 -4.17 -15.38
CA LYS A 54 -3.34 -3.58 -16.31
C LYS A 54 -2.35 -4.62 -16.81
N ILE A 55 -1.76 -5.42 -15.91
CA ILE A 55 -0.79 -6.46 -16.29
C ILE A 55 -1.42 -7.46 -17.27
N GLU A 56 -2.66 -7.87 -17.02
CA GLU A 56 -3.36 -8.80 -17.91
C GLU A 56 -3.68 -8.17 -19.27
N LEU A 57 -4.15 -6.92 -19.30
CA LEU A 57 -4.39 -6.20 -20.56
C LEU A 57 -3.10 -5.95 -21.35
N GLU A 58 -1.99 -5.62 -20.68
CA GLU A 58 -0.67 -5.46 -21.31
C GLU A 58 -0.19 -6.77 -21.95
N LYS A 59 -0.41 -7.90 -21.28
CA LYS A 59 -0.11 -9.23 -21.83
C LYS A 59 -0.94 -9.52 -23.08
N GLN A 60 -2.23 -9.19 -23.06
CA GLN A 60 -3.12 -9.34 -24.22
C GLN A 60 -2.72 -8.42 -25.38
N LEU A 61 -2.37 -7.17 -25.09
CA LEU A 61 -1.85 -6.22 -26.08
C LEU A 61 -0.57 -6.75 -26.73
N GLU A 62 0.36 -7.27 -25.94
CA GLU A 62 1.62 -7.80 -26.44
C GLU A 62 1.41 -9.04 -27.32
N ALA A 63 0.52 -9.96 -26.93
CA ALA A 63 0.15 -11.10 -27.77
C ALA A 63 -0.44 -10.66 -29.11
N LYS A 64 -1.30 -9.64 -29.12
CA LYS A 64 -1.87 -9.07 -30.36
C LYS A 64 -0.81 -8.39 -31.22
N ARG A 65 0.13 -7.66 -30.63
CA ARG A 65 1.27 -7.05 -31.34
C ARG A 65 2.14 -8.10 -32.01
N GLN A 66 2.48 -9.16 -31.28
CA GLN A 66 3.29 -10.26 -31.81
C GLN A 66 2.56 -10.97 -32.96
N ALA A 67 1.25 -11.23 -32.82
CA ALA A 67 0.45 -11.81 -33.90
C ALA A 67 0.45 -10.92 -35.15
N LEU A 68 0.30 -9.60 -34.98
CA LEU A 68 0.32 -8.64 -36.09
C LEU A 68 1.68 -8.61 -36.81
N GLN A 69 2.79 -8.70 -36.06
CA GLN A 69 4.15 -8.72 -36.62
C GLN A 69 4.46 -9.94 -37.50
N GLN A 70 3.74 -11.05 -37.31
CA GLN A 70 3.90 -12.25 -38.15
C GLN A 70 3.18 -12.14 -39.51
N ILE A 71 2.42 -11.07 -39.73
CA ILE A 71 1.66 -10.83 -40.96
C ILE A 71 2.47 -9.89 -41.86
N SER A 72 2.79 -10.32 -43.08
CA SER A 72 3.59 -9.52 -44.03
C SER A 72 2.93 -8.21 -44.44
N GLU A 73 1.60 -8.22 -44.64
CA GLU A 73 0.79 -7.04 -44.98
C GLU A 73 -0.50 -7.05 -44.14
N PRO A 74 -0.47 -6.51 -42.91
CA PRO A 74 -1.63 -6.51 -42.04
C PRO A 74 -2.70 -5.52 -42.52
N THR A 75 -3.96 -5.95 -42.45
CA THR A 75 -5.12 -5.12 -42.80
C THR A 75 -5.34 -4.02 -41.78
N GLU A 76 -6.05 -2.96 -42.17
CA GLU A 76 -6.42 -1.88 -41.24
C GLU A 76 -7.27 -2.38 -40.07
N GLU A 77 -8.16 -3.35 -40.30
CA GLU A 77 -8.93 -3.99 -39.23
C GLU A 77 -8.02 -4.69 -38.21
N GLN A 78 -6.98 -5.38 -38.67
CA GLN A 78 -6.02 -6.05 -37.78
C GLN A 78 -5.20 -5.05 -36.96
N LYS A 79 -4.83 -3.91 -37.55
CA LYS A 79 -4.18 -2.80 -36.83
C LYS A 79 -5.12 -2.18 -35.79
N GLN A 80 -6.39 -1.96 -36.14
CA GLN A 80 -7.40 -1.43 -35.21
C GLN A 80 -7.61 -2.32 -33.99
N VAL A 81 -7.50 -3.65 -34.12
CA VAL A 81 -7.58 -4.57 -32.97
C VAL A 81 -6.46 -4.35 -31.95
N VAL A 82 -5.26 -3.97 -32.39
CA VAL A 82 -4.13 -3.63 -31.51
C VAL A 82 -4.36 -2.26 -30.86
N GLU A 83 -4.79 -1.26 -31.64
CA GLU A 83 -5.09 0.07 -31.10
C GLU A 83 -6.24 0.05 -30.09
N ALA A 84 -7.31 -0.73 -30.34
CA ALA A 84 -8.40 -0.90 -29.38
C ALA A 84 -7.94 -1.55 -28.07
N ALA A 85 -6.99 -2.50 -28.13
CA ALA A 85 -6.41 -3.11 -26.93
C ALA A 85 -5.55 -2.10 -26.13
N LYS A 86 -4.79 -1.26 -26.83
CA LYS A 86 -4.05 -0.15 -26.22
C LYS A 86 -4.99 0.86 -25.56
N GLU A 87 -6.08 1.21 -26.23
CA GLU A 87 -7.06 2.16 -25.70
C GLU A 87 -7.77 1.62 -24.45
N GLY A 88 -8.04 0.31 -24.38
CA GLY A 88 -8.55 -0.32 -23.16
C GLY A 88 -7.66 -0.08 -21.94
N ILE A 89 -6.33 -0.12 -22.11
CA ILE A 89 -5.37 0.19 -21.03
C ILE A 89 -5.43 1.68 -20.65
N ASN A 90 -5.52 2.59 -21.63
CA ASN A 90 -5.63 4.02 -21.36
C ASN A 90 -6.89 4.35 -20.55
N ILE A 91 -8.03 3.75 -20.91
CA ILE A 91 -9.29 3.92 -20.20
C ILE A 91 -9.18 3.40 -18.75
N LEU A 92 -8.53 2.24 -18.55
CA LEU A 92 -8.27 1.71 -17.21
C LEU A 92 -7.42 2.67 -16.36
N LEU A 93 -6.33 3.20 -16.94
CA LEU A 93 -5.44 4.15 -16.28
C LEU A 93 -6.11 5.50 -15.97
N TRP A 94 -6.99 5.96 -16.86
CA TRP A 94 -7.79 7.16 -16.62
C TRP A 94 -8.74 6.97 -15.42
N HIS A 95 -9.45 5.85 -15.35
CA HIS A 95 -10.29 5.54 -14.19
C HIS A 95 -9.48 5.46 -12.90
N LEU A 96 -8.31 4.81 -12.93
CA LEU A 96 -7.42 4.76 -11.76
C LEU A 96 -7.02 6.17 -11.29
N THR A 97 -6.69 7.06 -12.23
CA THR A 97 -6.33 8.44 -11.92
C THR A 97 -7.47 9.15 -11.20
N MET A 98 -8.71 9.00 -11.69
CA MET A 98 -9.90 9.57 -11.04
C MET A 98 -10.10 9.03 -9.62
N TYR A 99 -9.94 7.71 -9.42
CA TYR A 99 -10.01 7.12 -8.09
C TYR A 99 -8.95 7.67 -7.15
N ILE A 100 -7.70 7.79 -7.62
CA ILE A 100 -6.61 8.31 -6.81
C ILE A 100 -6.86 9.79 -6.47
N SER A 101 -7.32 10.61 -7.40
CA SER A 101 -7.69 12.00 -7.12
C SER A 101 -8.69 12.10 -5.96
N GLU A 102 -9.74 11.29 -5.97
CA GLU A 102 -10.72 11.23 -4.86
C GLU A 102 -10.09 10.74 -3.54
N MET A 103 -9.27 9.68 -3.60
CA MET A 103 -8.55 9.16 -2.42
C MET A 103 -7.64 10.22 -1.78
N LEU A 104 -7.01 11.08 -2.60
CA LEU A 104 -6.17 12.17 -2.10
C LEU A 104 -7.01 13.24 -1.41
N VAL A 105 -8.14 13.65 -2.00
CA VAL A 105 -9.05 14.61 -1.35
C VAL A 105 -9.50 14.07 0.02
N ILE A 106 -9.91 12.80 0.08
CA ILE A 106 -10.33 12.15 1.32
C ILE A 106 -9.18 12.09 2.34
N THR A 107 -7.96 11.78 1.90
CA THR A 107 -6.79 11.69 2.79
C THR A 107 -6.37 13.06 3.34
N ILE A 108 -6.41 14.11 2.51
CA ILE A 108 -6.15 15.49 2.93
C ILE A 108 -7.21 15.93 3.95
N GLU A 109 -8.48 15.64 3.69
CA GLU A 109 -9.54 15.96 4.63
C GLU A 109 -9.34 15.21 5.96
N ALA A 110 -9.01 13.92 5.92
CA ALA A 110 -8.69 13.15 7.13
C ALA A 110 -7.51 13.76 7.92
N LEU A 111 -6.49 14.26 7.22
CA LEU A 111 -5.36 14.95 7.84
C LEU A 111 -5.79 16.23 8.58
N ASN A 112 -6.80 16.96 8.08
CA ASN A 112 -7.25 18.22 8.68
C ASN A 112 -7.92 18.05 10.04
N TYR A 113 -8.47 16.87 10.35
CA TYR A 113 -9.05 16.59 11.67
C TYR A 113 -8.00 16.34 12.76
N PHE A 114 -6.75 16.07 12.39
CA PHE A 114 -5.66 15.84 13.33
C PHE A 114 -4.86 17.12 13.57
N THR A 115 -4.51 17.36 14.83
CA THR A 115 -3.64 18.46 15.25
C THR A 115 -2.18 18.16 14.90
N THR A 116 -1.28 19.11 15.12
CA THR A 116 0.17 18.91 14.91
C THR A 116 0.78 17.91 15.89
N ASP A 117 0.13 17.68 17.02
CA ASP A 117 0.62 16.81 18.10
C ASP A 117 0.15 15.36 17.92
N ASP A 118 -0.80 15.13 17.00
CA ASP A 118 -1.30 13.81 16.62
C ASP A 118 -0.34 13.10 15.65
N HIS A 119 0.89 12.85 16.11
CA HIS A 119 1.99 12.40 15.26
C HIS A 119 1.70 11.07 14.54
N GLU A 120 1.24 10.02 15.23
CA GLU A 120 1.01 8.71 14.62
C GLU A 120 -0.03 8.73 13.47
N PRO A 121 -1.23 9.32 13.66
CA PRO A 121 -2.18 9.46 12.56
C PRO A 121 -1.63 10.26 11.38
N LYS A 122 -0.85 11.33 11.64
CA LYS A 122 -0.22 12.13 10.57
C LYS A 122 0.77 11.29 9.77
N VAL A 123 1.68 10.57 10.43
CA VAL A 123 2.62 9.65 9.75
C VAL A 123 1.87 8.66 8.86
N PHE A 124 0.83 8.03 9.42
CA PHE A 124 0.05 7.03 8.72
C PHE A 124 -0.60 7.58 7.44
N LEU A 125 -1.26 8.74 7.53
CA LEU A 125 -2.01 9.35 6.43
C LEU A 125 -1.10 9.94 5.36
N TYR A 126 0.01 10.57 5.75
CA TYR A 126 1.02 11.04 4.81
C TYR A 126 1.68 9.90 4.03
N ARG A 127 1.97 8.77 4.70
CA ARG A 127 2.44 7.54 4.02
C ARG A 127 1.42 7.05 2.99
N LEU A 128 0.14 6.95 3.36
CA LEU A 128 -0.92 6.51 2.45
C LEU A 128 -1.03 7.42 1.22
N MET A 129 -0.96 8.74 1.43
CA MET A 129 -0.94 9.73 0.35
C MET A 129 0.25 9.52 -0.60
N GLY A 130 1.45 9.32 -0.04
CA GLY A 130 2.67 9.02 -0.80
C GLY A 130 2.57 7.71 -1.59
N GLU A 131 1.93 6.69 -1.05
CA GLU A 131 1.71 5.41 -1.75
C GLU A 131 0.74 5.55 -2.91
N CYS A 132 -0.40 6.21 -2.70
CA CYS A 132 -1.37 6.48 -3.76
C CYS A 132 -0.73 7.24 -4.92
N LEU A 133 -0.04 8.36 -4.64
CA LEU A 133 0.65 9.16 -5.66
C LEU A 133 1.78 8.40 -6.35
N GLY A 134 2.63 7.73 -5.57
CA GLY A 134 3.77 6.99 -6.10
C GLY A 134 3.36 5.83 -7.00
N ILE A 135 2.26 5.15 -6.69
CA ILE A 135 1.72 4.10 -7.56
C ILE A 135 1.08 4.71 -8.81
N MET A 136 0.37 5.84 -8.70
CA MET A 136 -0.17 6.55 -9.87
C MET A 136 0.93 6.90 -10.88
N CYS A 137 2.02 7.53 -10.43
CA CYS A 137 3.17 7.84 -11.27
C CYS A 137 3.70 6.62 -12.03
N GLN A 138 3.83 5.50 -11.31
CA GLN A 138 4.36 4.27 -11.90
C GLN A 138 3.46 3.75 -13.04
N LEU A 139 2.14 3.85 -12.87
CA LEU A 139 1.19 3.19 -13.76
C LEU A 139 0.78 4.05 -14.94
N VAL A 140 0.61 5.35 -14.73
CA VAL A 140 0.12 6.28 -15.74
C VAL A 140 1.26 6.81 -16.63
N ASN A 141 2.52 6.54 -16.25
CA ASN A 141 3.73 7.03 -16.94
C ASN A 141 3.57 8.48 -17.36
N THR A 142 3.12 9.30 -16.41
CA THR A 142 3.20 10.74 -16.55
C THR A 142 4.69 11.05 -16.51
N ASP A 143 5.30 11.53 -17.60
CA ASP A 143 6.63 12.17 -17.58
C ASP A 143 6.63 13.47 -16.74
N ASP A 144 5.73 13.53 -15.75
CA ASP A 144 5.38 14.66 -14.93
C ASP A 144 6.04 14.49 -13.56
N ASP A 145 7.14 15.21 -13.39
CA ASP A 145 7.86 15.31 -12.13
C ASP A 145 7.00 15.87 -11.00
N VAL A 146 5.85 16.52 -11.28
CA VAL A 146 4.98 17.12 -10.26
C VAL A 146 4.39 16.05 -9.35
N VAL A 147 3.92 14.92 -9.89
CA VAL A 147 3.28 13.88 -9.07
C VAL A 147 4.32 13.14 -8.23
N ASN A 148 5.51 12.85 -8.79
CA ASN A 148 6.62 12.28 -8.04
C ASN A 148 7.11 13.25 -6.94
N THR A 149 7.11 14.55 -7.22
CA THR A 149 7.42 15.60 -6.24
C THR A 149 6.39 15.60 -5.10
N ALA A 150 5.09 15.56 -5.43
CA ALA A 150 4.03 15.49 -4.43
C ALA A 150 4.12 14.23 -3.56
N ALA A 151 4.42 13.07 -4.15
CA ALA A 151 4.65 11.83 -3.41
C ALA A 151 5.85 11.94 -2.46
N SER A 152 6.96 12.51 -2.94
CA SER A 152 8.17 12.75 -2.14
C SER A 152 7.87 13.66 -0.94
N ILE A 153 7.14 14.75 -1.17
CA ILE A 153 6.71 15.68 -0.12
C ILE A 153 5.83 14.96 0.90
N ALA A 154 4.88 14.13 0.46
CA ALA A 154 4.04 13.35 1.36
C ALA A 154 4.87 12.45 2.29
N TYR A 155 5.79 11.65 1.74
CA TYR A 155 6.67 10.81 2.56
C TYR A 155 7.57 11.62 3.49
N ALA A 156 8.09 12.77 3.03
CA ALA A 156 8.91 13.66 3.84
C ALA A 156 8.12 14.23 5.03
N PHE A 157 6.87 14.66 4.85
CA PHE A 157 6.00 15.02 5.97
C PHE A 157 5.78 13.83 6.91
N GLY A 158 5.57 12.63 6.38
CA GLY A 158 5.52 11.40 7.17
C GLY A 158 6.77 11.21 8.04
N MET A 159 7.96 11.52 7.53
CA MET A 159 9.21 11.48 8.31
C MET A 159 9.26 12.54 9.41
N VAL A 160 8.84 13.78 9.11
CA VAL A 160 8.84 14.89 10.09
C VAL A 160 7.99 14.55 11.31
N TYR A 161 6.80 14.01 11.11
CA TYR A 161 5.96 13.54 12.22
C TYR A 161 6.53 12.25 12.85
N GLY A 162 7.15 11.38 12.05
CA GLY A 162 7.77 10.13 12.49
C GLY A 162 8.90 10.32 13.49
N PHE A 163 9.64 11.43 13.42
CA PHE A 163 10.70 11.77 14.39
C PHE A 163 10.20 11.99 15.81
N HIS A 164 8.89 12.19 16.00
CA HIS A 164 8.27 12.33 17.32
C HIS A 164 7.75 11.00 17.88
N LEU A 165 7.85 9.91 17.12
CA LEU A 165 7.50 8.56 17.55
C LEU A 165 8.78 7.80 17.95
N PRO A 166 8.65 6.73 18.77
CA PRO A 166 9.74 5.79 18.96
C PRO A 166 10.27 5.31 17.59
N PRO A 167 11.60 5.18 17.39
CA PRO A 167 12.16 4.74 16.12
C PRO A 167 11.58 3.40 15.63
N THR A 168 11.27 2.49 16.57
CA THR A 168 10.67 1.17 16.30
C THR A 168 9.15 1.21 16.08
N HIS A 169 8.52 2.38 16.13
CA HIS A 169 7.07 2.49 15.97
C HIS A 169 6.66 2.04 14.56
N PRO A 170 5.66 1.14 14.41
CA PRO A 170 5.29 0.56 13.12
C PRO A 170 4.98 1.59 12.03
N SER A 171 4.22 2.64 12.36
CA SER A 171 3.87 3.69 11.38
C SER A 171 5.10 4.44 10.85
N ASN A 172 6.12 4.65 11.68
CA ASN A 172 7.38 5.29 11.27
C ASN A 172 8.18 4.38 10.34
N LEU A 173 8.34 3.10 10.71
CA LEU A 173 9.03 2.09 9.91
C LEU A 173 8.34 1.85 8.56
N ASP A 174 7.01 1.70 8.57
CA ASP A 174 6.21 1.54 7.34
C ASP A 174 6.41 2.76 6.42
N ASN A 175 6.45 3.99 6.96
CA ASN A 175 6.71 5.18 6.14
C ASN A 175 8.11 5.18 5.53
N ILE A 176 9.16 4.91 6.32
CA ILE A 176 10.54 4.86 5.82
C ILE A 176 10.66 3.82 4.70
N ILE A 177 10.09 2.63 4.88
CA ILE A 177 10.18 1.56 3.90
C ILE A 177 9.44 1.91 2.62
N SER A 178 8.21 2.44 2.72
CA SER A 178 7.47 2.89 1.55
C SER A 178 8.22 4.01 0.81
N TYR A 179 8.90 4.90 1.54
CA TYR A 179 9.71 5.95 0.93
C TYR A 179 10.98 5.41 0.26
N CYS A 180 11.66 4.43 0.85
CA CYS A 180 12.78 3.73 0.21
C CYS A 180 12.35 3.07 -1.11
N ILE A 181 11.24 2.34 -1.09
CA ILE A 181 10.69 1.66 -2.28
C ILE A 181 10.37 2.69 -3.36
N PHE A 182 9.72 3.80 -2.98
CA PHE A 182 9.43 4.89 -3.90
C PHE A 182 10.70 5.52 -4.48
N SER A 183 11.72 5.80 -3.65
CA SER A 183 12.97 6.41 -4.09
C SER A 183 13.70 5.57 -5.15
N VAL A 184 13.76 4.24 -4.95
CA VAL A 184 14.35 3.33 -5.94
C VAL A 184 13.47 3.23 -7.18
N ARG A 185 12.18 2.94 -6.99
CA ARG A 185 11.28 2.54 -8.08
C ARG A 185 10.88 3.72 -8.97
N ASN A 186 10.53 4.85 -8.34
CA ASN A 186 9.98 6.01 -9.03
C ASN A 186 11.07 7.02 -9.37
N LEU A 187 11.90 7.38 -8.39
CA LEU A 187 12.92 8.41 -8.57
C LEU A 187 14.23 7.89 -9.18
N ARG A 188 14.40 6.56 -9.25
CA ARG A 188 15.66 5.90 -9.63
C ARG A 188 16.86 6.41 -8.82
N ASN A 189 16.61 6.78 -7.56
CA ASN A 189 17.59 7.38 -6.66
C ASN A 189 17.93 6.37 -5.55
N LEU A 190 18.96 5.57 -5.81
CA LEU A 190 19.43 4.56 -4.87
C LEU A 190 20.09 5.18 -3.62
N ASP A 191 20.81 6.29 -3.79
CA ASP A 191 21.50 6.97 -2.69
C ASP A 191 20.50 7.47 -1.64
N ALA A 192 19.40 8.08 -2.07
CA ALA A 192 18.32 8.50 -1.17
C ALA A 192 17.73 7.31 -0.39
N ALA A 193 17.50 6.18 -1.06
CA ALA A 193 17.01 4.98 -0.41
C ALA A 193 18.01 4.40 0.61
N ILE A 194 19.31 4.42 0.29
CA ILE A 194 20.37 3.97 1.20
C ILE A 194 20.43 4.86 2.44
N VAL A 195 20.33 6.18 2.29
CA VAL A 195 20.32 7.12 3.43
C VAL A 195 19.14 6.85 4.35
N LEU A 196 17.94 6.72 3.78
CA LEU A 196 16.71 6.41 4.55
C LEU A 196 16.80 5.06 5.27
N ALA A 197 17.27 4.01 4.58
CA ALA A 197 17.44 2.68 5.18
C ALA A 197 18.51 2.67 6.28
N SER A 198 19.63 3.37 6.06
CA SER A 198 20.69 3.50 7.06
C SER A 198 20.19 4.19 8.32
N TYR A 199 19.40 5.26 8.18
CA TYR A 199 18.76 5.93 9.31
C TYR A 199 17.90 4.95 10.14
N ALA A 200 17.04 4.15 9.49
CA ALA A 200 16.20 3.17 10.19
C ALA A 200 17.04 2.13 10.94
N ILE A 201 18.07 1.56 10.29
CA ILE A 201 18.93 0.54 10.89
C ILE A 201 19.72 1.09 12.09
N SER A 202 20.23 2.32 11.98
CA SER A 202 21.02 2.95 13.05
C SER A 202 20.17 3.40 14.24
N THR A 203 18.91 3.78 14.02
CA THR A 203 18.01 4.25 15.09
C THR A 203 17.18 3.14 15.73
N CYS A 204 16.97 2.01 15.03
CA CYS A 204 16.31 0.82 15.56
C CYS A 204 17.35 -0.22 15.98
N THR A 205 17.98 -0.02 17.13
CA THR A 205 18.92 -0.98 17.70
C THR A 205 18.22 -2.30 18.05
N GLU A 206 18.98 -3.39 18.11
CA GLU A 206 18.43 -4.73 18.41
C GLU A 206 17.81 -4.80 19.80
N GLU A 207 18.37 -4.07 20.76
CA GLU A 207 17.85 -3.92 22.13
C GLU A 207 16.45 -3.29 22.13
N LEU A 208 16.22 -2.21 21.38
CA LEU A 208 14.91 -1.56 21.28
C LEU A 208 13.87 -2.44 20.59
N ILE A 209 14.30 -3.32 19.68
CA ILE A 209 13.42 -4.29 19.02
C ILE A 209 13.04 -5.40 20.00
N LEU A 210 14.01 -5.93 20.76
CA LEU A 210 13.77 -6.96 21.75
C LEU A 210 12.88 -6.45 22.91
N GLU A 211 13.10 -5.22 23.38
CA GLU A 211 12.24 -4.56 24.39
C GLU A 211 10.79 -4.39 23.90
N SER A 212 10.60 -4.07 22.61
CA SER A 212 9.26 -3.99 22.02
C SER A 212 8.55 -5.35 21.94
N THR A 213 9.29 -6.45 21.75
CA THR A 213 8.71 -7.80 21.70
C THR A 213 8.34 -8.37 23.07
N HIS A 214 8.93 -7.88 24.15
CA HIS A 214 8.61 -8.31 25.52
C HIS A 214 7.35 -7.62 26.09
N SER A 215 6.90 -6.52 25.48
CA SER A 215 5.70 -5.78 25.88
C SER A 215 4.53 -6.05 24.94
N SER A 216 3.97 -7.27 25.04
CA SER A 216 2.66 -7.69 24.50
C SER A 216 2.42 -7.59 22.98
N SER A 217 2.22 -8.78 22.40
CA SER A 217 1.80 -9.12 21.02
C SER A 217 2.94 -9.30 20.00
N PRO A 218 2.91 -10.37 19.17
CA PRO A 218 3.94 -10.63 18.17
C PRO A 218 3.81 -9.59 17.06
N THR A 219 4.63 -8.56 17.11
CA THR A 219 4.63 -7.46 16.14
C THR A 219 5.59 -7.71 15.00
N ASN A 220 5.06 -7.54 13.79
CA ASN A 220 5.68 -7.58 12.47
C ASN A 220 6.96 -6.72 12.30
N GLY A 221 7.36 -5.90 13.28
CA GLY A 221 8.52 -5.00 13.21
C GLY A 221 9.87 -5.71 13.34
N GLY A 222 9.95 -6.81 14.10
CA GLY A 222 11.21 -7.57 14.28
C GLY A 222 11.67 -8.26 13.00
N ASP A 223 10.75 -8.92 12.29
CA ASP A 223 11.01 -9.57 11.00
C ASP A 223 11.42 -8.56 9.91
N LEU A 224 10.91 -7.34 10.01
CA LEU A 224 11.11 -6.25 9.05
C LEU A 224 12.50 -5.62 9.16
N ILE A 225 12.96 -5.36 10.39
CA ILE A 225 14.34 -4.87 10.62
C ILE A 225 15.36 -5.98 10.31
N SER A 226 15.03 -7.24 10.59
CA SER A 226 15.87 -8.38 10.19
C SER A 226 16.04 -8.44 8.67
N ALA A 227 14.97 -8.26 7.88
CA ALA A 227 15.03 -8.19 6.42
C ALA A 227 15.87 -6.99 5.91
N LEU A 228 15.76 -5.82 6.56
CA LEU A 228 16.57 -4.63 6.25
C LEU A 228 18.06 -4.84 6.54
N ARG A 229 18.42 -5.50 7.64
CA ARG A 229 19.82 -5.77 8.03
C ARG A 229 20.48 -6.90 7.24
N THR A 230 19.71 -7.90 6.82
CA THR A 230 20.21 -9.04 6.04
C THR A 230 20.27 -8.78 4.54
N GLY A 231 19.73 -7.66 4.07
CA GLY A 231 19.70 -7.30 2.65
C GLY A 231 18.59 -7.98 1.85
N ASP A 232 17.71 -8.78 2.47
CA ASP A 232 16.53 -9.39 1.83
C ASP A 232 15.32 -8.43 1.83
N VAL A 233 15.54 -7.21 1.37
CA VAL A 233 14.53 -6.12 1.38
C VAL A 233 13.50 -6.28 0.25
N PHE A 234 13.88 -6.96 -0.84
CA PHE A 234 13.08 -7.11 -2.05
C PHE A 234 12.64 -8.56 -2.34
N GLY A 235 12.98 -9.52 -1.48
CA GLY A 235 12.73 -10.95 -1.69
C GLY A 235 11.72 -11.59 -0.74
N GLU A 236 12.09 -12.75 -0.20
CA GLU A 236 11.20 -13.76 0.39
C GLU A 236 10.53 -13.28 1.69
N ASN A 237 11.24 -12.46 2.47
CA ASN A 237 10.77 -11.95 3.76
C ASN A 237 9.72 -10.82 3.62
N MET A 238 9.81 -9.96 2.60
CA MET A 238 8.75 -8.99 2.28
C MET A 238 7.46 -9.69 1.83
N ALA A 239 7.58 -10.80 1.09
CA ALA A 239 6.44 -11.64 0.73
C ALA A 239 5.84 -12.36 1.95
N LYS A 240 6.63 -12.75 2.94
CA LYS A 240 6.14 -13.29 4.23
C LYS A 240 5.45 -12.22 5.05
N PHE A 241 5.99 -11.00 5.12
CA PHE A 241 5.37 -9.85 5.78
C PHE A 241 4.01 -9.48 5.17
N LYS A 242 3.94 -9.36 3.83
CA LYS A 242 2.67 -9.13 3.11
C LYS A 242 1.67 -10.28 3.29
N ARG A 243 2.12 -11.53 3.33
CA ARG A 243 1.27 -12.71 3.61
C ARG A 243 0.77 -12.74 5.06
N SER A 244 1.59 -12.35 6.03
CA SER A 244 1.21 -12.21 7.44
C SER A 244 0.10 -11.15 7.60
N ARG A 245 0.24 -10.00 6.94
CA ARG A 245 -0.80 -8.95 6.89
C ARG A 245 -2.09 -9.48 6.27
N LYS A 246 -2.00 -10.21 5.15
CA LYS A 246 -3.17 -10.83 4.48
C LYS A 246 -3.86 -11.92 5.32
N ALA A 247 -3.11 -12.71 6.10
CA ALA A 247 -3.66 -13.71 7.01
C ALA A 247 -4.43 -13.09 8.18
N ARG A 248 -3.98 -11.94 8.68
CA ARG A 248 -4.67 -11.19 9.74
C ARG A 248 -5.99 -10.57 9.24
N VAL A 249 -6.05 -10.16 7.98
CA VAL A 249 -7.29 -9.68 7.33
C VAL A 249 -8.33 -10.81 7.16
N LEU A 250 -7.88 -12.04 6.88
CA LEU A 250 -8.78 -13.19 6.69
C LEU A 250 -9.31 -13.78 8.01
N ASN A 251 -8.56 -13.68 9.11
CA ASN A 251 -8.94 -14.26 10.41
C ASN A 251 -9.43 -13.24 11.46
N GLY A 252 -9.56 -11.96 11.11
CA GLY A 252 -9.93 -10.88 12.04
C GLY A 252 -11.42 -10.72 12.35
N GLY A 253 -12.29 -11.59 11.83
CA GLY A 253 -13.74 -11.48 12.00
C GLY A 253 -14.32 -12.60 12.85
N SER A 254 -14.12 -12.58 14.18
CA SER A 254 -15.01 -13.20 15.18
C SER A 254 -14.45 -13.05 16.60
N GLY A 255 -14.65 -11.86 17.19
CA GLY A 255 -14.58 -11.67 18.64
C GLY A 255 -15.97 -11.83 19.25
N ALA A 256 -16.41 -13.07 19.50
CA ALA A 256 -17.54 -13.36 20.38
C ALA A 256 -17.42 -14.77 21.00
N GLY A 257 -16.91 -14.81 22.24
CA GLY A 257 -17.24 -15.77 23.29
C GLY A 257 -17.05 -17.28 23.04
N GLY A 258 -16.11 -17.89 23.75
CA GLY A 258 -16.16 -19.34 24.00
C GLY A 258 -14.83 -19.94 24.44
N ALA A 259 -14.69 -20.18 25.75
CA ALA A 259 -13.63 -21.02 26.30
C ALA A 259 -13.77 -22.46 25.81
N ALA A 260 -12.73 -23.05 25.23
CA ALA A 260 -12.40 -24.49 25.31
C ALA A 260 -11.10 -24.83 24.54
N GLY A 261 -10.21 -25.58 25.19
CA GLY A 261 -9.48 -26.66 24.52
C GLY A 261 -8.07 -26.37 23.99
N ASN A 262 -7.10 -26.23 24.89
CA ASN A 262 -5.71 -26.64 24.62
C ASN A 262 -5.70 -28.16 24.37
N THR A 263 -5.27 -28.64 23.19
CA THR A 263 -4.81 -30.03 23.04
C THR A 263 -3.60 -30.12 22.11
N SER A 264 -2.46 -30.46 22.71
CA SER A 264 -1.18 -30.82 22.10
C SER A 264 -1.28 -32.03 21.15
N PRO A 265 -0.31 -32.25 20.23
CA PRO A 265 -0.36 -33.35 19.28
C PRO A 265 0.00 -34.71 19.93
N PRO A 266 -0.45 -35.85 19.36
CA PRO A 266 -0.30 -37.15 20.00
C PRO A 266 1.14 -37.68 19.92
N ARG A 267 1.65 -38.12 21.07
CA ARG A 267 2.91 -38.86 21.22
C ARG A 267 2.68 -40.30 20.76
N HIS A 268 3.43 -40.75 19.75
CA HIS A 268 3.51 -42.16 19.37
C HIS A 268 4.43 -42.88 20.37
N GLY A 269 3.97 -43.97 20.96
CA GLY A 269 4.80 -44.88 21.76
C GLY A 269 4.20 -46.28 21.75
N THR A 270 5.02 -47.25 21.34
CA THR A 270 4.90 -48.68 21.69
C THR A 270 5.22 -48.90 23.16
#